data_AF-A0A7C5WJ25-F1
#
_entry.id   AF-A0A7C5WJ25-F1
#
_cell.length_a   1.000
_cell.length_b   1.000
_cell.length_c   1.000
_cell.angle_alpha   90.00
_cell.angle_beta   90.00
_cell.angle_gamma   90.00
#
_symmetry.space_group_name_H-M   'P 1'
#
loop_
_entity.id
_entity.type
_entity.pdbx_description
1 polymer ?
#
loop_
_entity_poly.entity_id
_entity_poly.type
_entity_poly.pdbx_seq_one_letter_code
_entity_poly.pdbx_strand_id
1 'polypeptide(L)' 'MRLGSWKRGEIMDAGARYRAEHSAWLTIALHNNTRYPRIPAKPTHTGGFDRLMSRPSGRRLAARWWAIALARVGVR' A
#
# COMPACT_ATOMS: atom_id res chain seq x y z
N MET A 1 33.06 -8.72 -29.50
CA MET A 1 31.93 -7.98 -28.88
C MET A 1 30.63 -8.65 -29.30
N ARG A 2 29.95 -9.36 -28.39
CA ARG A 2 28.61 -9.92 -28.61
C ARG A 2 27.81 -9.69 -27.32
N LEU A 3 26.91 -8.72 -27.35
CA LEU A 3 25.95 -8.51 -26.28
C LEU A 3 24.83 -9.53 -26.48
N GLY A 4 24.72 -10.44 -25.50
CA GLY A 4 23.78 -11.56 -25.51
C GLY A 4 22.33 -11.11 -25.60
N SER A 5 21.57 -11.87 -26.35
CA SER A 5 20.12 -11.80 -26.51
C SER A 5 19.40 -12.00 -25.18
N TRP A 6 18.77 -10.95 -24.65
CA TRP A 6 17.89 -11.03 -23.48
C TRP A 6 16.54 -11.61 -23.90
N LYS A 7 16.09 -12.70 -23.24
CA LYS A 7 14.77 -13.31 -23.45
C LYS A 7 13.67 -12.32 -23.05
N ARG A 8 12.62 -12.21 -23.88
CA ARG A 8 11.35 -11.56 -23.56
C ARG A 8 10.74 -12.23 -22.32
N GLY A 9 10.77 -11.51 -21.21
CA GLY A 9 10.34 -11.97 -19.90
C GLY A 9 10.72 -10.92 -18.88
N GLU A 10 10.01 -9.79 -18.96
CA GLU A 10 10.17 -8.56 -18.21
C GLU A 10 10.72 -8.76 -16.78
N ILE A 11 11.96 -8.32 -16.58
CA ILE A 11 12.34 -7.80 -15.28
C ILE A 11 11.62 -6.47 -15.16
N MET A 12 10.35 -6.48 -14.71
CA MET A 12 9.71 -5.25 -14.26
C MET A 12 10.58 -4.70 -13.14
N ASP A 13 11.07 -3.47 -13.33
CA ASP A 13 11.65 -2.71 -12.23
C ASP A 13 10.69 -2.74 -11.04
N ALA A 14 11.20 -2.88 -9.82
CA ALA A 14 10.37 -2.97 -8.62
C ALA A 14 9.41 -1.79 -8.53
N GLY A 15 9.85 -0.59 -8.95
CA GLY A 15 9.02 0.61 -9.04
C GLY A 15 7.89 0.50 -10.07
N ALA A 16 8.10 -0.19 -11.19
CA ALA A 16 7.04 -0.47 -12.17
C ALA A 16 5.98 -1.42 -11.59
N ARG A 17 6.39 -2.44 -10.83
CA ARG A 17 5.45 -3.37 -10.18
C ARG A 17 4.58 -2.66 -9.14
N TYR A 18 5.19 -1.84 -8.30
CA TYR A 18 4.45 -1.06 -7.29
C TYR A 18 3.46 -0.08 -7.92
N ARG A 19 3.84 0.59 -9.01
CA ARG A 19 2.93 1.48 -9.74
C ARG A 19 1.73 0.72 -10.32
N ALA A 20 1.96 -0.44 -10.94
CA ALA A 20 0.88 -1.26 -11.49
C ALA A 20 -0.10 -1.73 -10.40
N GLU A 21 0.42 -2.23 -9.27
CA GLU A 21 -0.40 -2.65 -8.12
C GLU A 21 -1.20 -1.47 -7.54
N HIS A 22 -0.56 -0.30 -7.39
CA HIS A 22 -1.21 0.91 -6.91
C HIS A 22 -2.32 1.39 -7.86
N SER A 23 -2.07 1.40 -9.17
CA SER A 23 -3.05 1.79 -10.17
C SER A 23 -4.27 0.86 -10.14
N ALA A 24 -4.06 -0.46 -10.07
CA ALA A 24 -5.16 -1.43 -9.97
C ALA A 24 -5.99 -1.23 -8.70
N TRP A 25 -5.34 -1.01 -7.55
CA TRP A 25 -6.01 -0.68 -6.30
C TRP A 25 -6.84 0.61 -6.43
N LEU A 26 -6.28 1.67 -7.01
CA LEU A 26 -6.95 2.96 -7.15
C LEU A 26 -8.17 2.87 -8.07
N THR A 27 -8.09 2.11 -9.17
CA THR A 27 -9.23 1.85 -10.06
C THR A 27 -10.39 1.21 -9.32
N ILE A 28 -10.13 0.15 -8.54
CA ILE A 28 -11.14 -0.52 -7.72
C ILE A 28 -11.70 0.44 -6.66
N ALA A 29 -10.84 1.27 -6.07
CA ALA A 29 -11.22 2.22 -5.04
C ALA A 29 -12.16 3.32 -5.54
N LEU A 30 -11.86 3.90 -6.69
CA LEU A 30 -12.70 4.92 -7.31
C LEU A 30 -14.04 4.33 -7.79
N HIS A 31 -14.04 3.10 -8.28
CA HIS A 31 -15.25 2.42 -8.74
C HIS A 31 -16.23 2.10 -7.60
N ASN A 32 -15.72 1.66 -6.44
CA ASN A 32 -16.57 1.07 -5.41
C ASN A 32 -17.15 2.06 -4.38
N ASN A 33 -17.03 3.38 -4.61
CA ASN A 33 -17.42 4.48 -3.69
C ASN A 33 -17.17 4.16 -2.20
N THR A 34 -16.11 3.40 -1.92
CA THR A 34 -15.84 2.86 -0.60
C THR A 34 -15.12 3.91 0.21
N ARG A 35 -15.52 4.12 1.46
CA ARG A 35 -14.85 5.10 2.33
C ARG A 35 -13.50 4.55 2.78
N TYR A 36 -12.44 4.91 2.06
CA TYR A 36 -11.07 4.55 2.40
C TYR A 36 -10.53 5.33 3.62
N PRO A 37 -9.63 4.72 4.41
CA PRO A 37 -8.89 5.45 5.42
C PRO A 37 -8.05 6.54 4.75
N ARG A 38 -8.18 7.78 5.23
CA ARG A 38 -7.36 8.90 4.77
C ARG A 38 -5.96 8.81 5.37
N ILE A 39 -4.96 9.15 4.57
CA ILE A 39 -3.60 9.37 5.09
C ILE A 39 -3.68 10.48 6.16
N PRO A 40 -3.13 10.25 7.35
CA PRO A 40 -3.03 11.27 8.38
C PRO A 40 -2.39 12.56 7.86
N ALA A 41 -3.04 13.70 8.06
CA ALA A 41 -2.45 15.01 7.79
C ALA A 41 -1.47 15.45 8.88
N LYS A 42 -1.42 14.72 10.01
CA LYS A 42 -0.53 14.97 11.15
C LYS A 42 0.34 13.74 11.40
N PRO A 43 1.56 13.91 11.94
CA PRO A 43 2.37 12.80 12.42
C PRO A 43 1.59 11.89 13.37
N THR A 44 1.88 10.59 13.33
CA THR A 44 1.20 9.59 14.16
C THR A 44 1.34 9.89 15.65
N HIS A 45 2.51 10.35 16.09
CA HIS A 45 2.79 10.70 17.50
C HIS A 45 2.04 11.96 17.98
N THR A 46 1.46 12.75 17.07
CA THR A 46 0.65 13.94 17.38
C THR A 46 -0.84 13.74 17.05
N GLY A 47 -1.32 12.49 17.01
CA GLY A 47 -2.74 12.20 16.80
C GLY A 47 -3.20 12.05 15.35
N GLY A 48 -2.27 11.76 14.42
CA GLY A 48 -2.61 11.54 13.01
C GLY A 48 -3.69 10.48 12.75
N PHE A 49 -3.80 9.48 13.63
CA PHE A 49 -4.80 8.42 13.55
C PHE A 49 -6.02 8.62 14.46
N ASP A 50 -6.18 9.75 15.16
CA ASP A 50 -7.25 9.93 16.16
C ASP A 50 -8.64 9.66 15.60
N ARG A 51 -8.91 10.12 14.37
CA ARG A 51 -10.17 9.87 13.67
C ARG A 51 -10.41 8.39 13.33
N LEU A 52 -9.33 7.64 13.07
CA LEU A 52 -9.44 6.20 12.87
C LEU A 52 -9.66 5.52 14.23
N MET A 53 -8.92 5.93 15.26
CA MET A 53 -8.96 5.37 16.61
C MET A 53 -10.27 5.66 17.36
N SER A 54 -10.97 6.74 17.02
CA SER A 54 -12.30 7.07 17.59
C SER A 54 -13.42 6.14 17.09
N ARG A 55 -13.16 5.30 16.08
CA ARG A 55 -14.11 4.28 15.63
C ARG A 55 -14.05 3.06 16.56
N PRO A 56 -15.18 2.39 16.86
CA PRO A 56 -15.18 1.18 17.67
C PRO A 56 -14.22 0.07 17.19
N SER A 57 -13.99 0.00 15.87
CA SER A 57 -13.08 -0.96 15.22
C SER A 57 -11.73 -0.36 14.79
N GLY A 58 -11.44 0.89 15.14
CA GLY A 58 -10.30 1.66 14.66
C GLY A 58 -8.95 1.03 14.96
N ARG A 59 -8.74 0.67 16.23
CA ARG A 59 -7.50 0.03 16.71
C ARG A 59 -7.25 -1.31 16.01
N ARG A 60 -8.29 -2.12 15.86
CA ARG A 60 -8.20 -3.42 15.16
C ARG A 60 -7.88 -3.25 13.68
N LEU A 61 -8.48 -2.26 13.02
CA LEU A 61 -8.21 -1.94 11.61
C LEU A 61 -6.77 -1.46 11.41
N ALA A 62 -6.26 -0.59 12.28
CA ALA A 62 -4.89 -0.11 12.22
C ALA A 62 -3.87 -1.25 12.41
N ALA A 63 -4.08 -2.12 13.40
CA ALA A 63 -3.21 -3.27 13.63
C ALA A 63 -3.19 -4.23 12.43
N ARG A 64 -4.36 -4.53 11.86
CA ARG A 64 -4.48 -5.37 10.66
C ARG A 64 -3.75 -4.76 9.46
N TRP A 65 -3.88 -3.44 9.27
CA TRP A 65 -3.21 -2.74 8.18
C TRP A 65 -1.69 -2.83 8.30
N TRP A 66 -1.14 -2.57 9.49
CA TRP A 66 0.30 -2.67 9.75
C TRP A 66 0.84 -4.10 9.59
N ALA A 67 0.12 -5.11 10.09
CA ALA A 67 0.53 -6.50 9.94
C ALA A 67 0.66 -6.89 8.45
N ILE A 68 -0.31 -6.49 7.63
CA ILE A 68 -0.30 -6.73 6.19
C ILE A 68 0.82 -5.94 5.50
N ALA A 69 1.00 -4.67 5.86
CA ALA A 69 2.04 -3.83 5.28
C ALA A 69 3.44 -4.40 5.56
N LEU A 70 3.76 -4.70 6.82
CA LEU A 70 5.07 -5.21 7.23
C LEU A 70 5.36 -6.61 6.67
N ALA A 71 4.37 -7.50 6.61
CA ALA A 71 4.52 -8.81 5.98
C ALA A 71 4.93 -8.72 4.51
N ARG A 72 4.57 -7.64 3.81
CA ARG A 72 4.92 -7.42 2.40
C ARG A 72 6.30 -6.81 2.19
N VAL A 73 6.86 -6.11 3.19
CA VAL A 73 8.21 -5.50 3.09
C VAL A 73 9.32 -6.44 3.55
N GLY A 74 8.99 -7.64 4.06
CA GLY A 74 9.99 -8.65 4.42
C GLY A 74 10.91 -8.24 5.56
N VAL A 75 10.43 -7.41 6.50
CA VAL A 75 11.18 -7.13 7.72
C VAL A 75 11.09 -8.38 8.60
N ARG A 76 12.17 -9.16 8.62
CA ARG A 76 12.36 -10.33 9.48
C ARG A 76 13.25 -9.95 10.65
#